data_AF-A0A3L7PLX8-F1
#
_entry.id   AF-A0A3L7PLX8-F1
#
_cell.length_a   1.000
_cell.length_b   1.000
_cell.length_c   1.000
_cell.angle_alpha   90.00
_cell.angle_beta   90.00
_cell.angle_gamma   90.00
#
_symmetry.space_group_name_H-M   'P 1'
#
loop_
_entity.id
_entity.type
_entity.pdbx_description
1 polymer ?
#
loop_
_entity_poly.entity_id
_entity_poly.type
_entity_poly.pdbx_seq_one_letter_code
_entity_poly.pdbx_strand_id
1 'polypeptide(L)'
;MKTTSRCTLSGIKLVALIMLIGTQRLSAGENDVVPMPGKFPATGAGVYLAGELVSVDHVNRHGALRLIGDNDDGRYHSAPSHRFALLPYATVRYHGAPAELRDVPLGTVLHGMFLLPVEGITDFPPPEKNSSKYVPKQTQALTLEDDFSFYERQGQTWKIEAVDASKGALKVSSDGQQVTAGLKGEQSFAIDASTRVWKGRAFGELKDLSPDQNMQLNLTWAPDWKNGKFHVADVWTDQEARDVARERQRQIHIRHQRTRWLAGWVDHVEHQPGGKGIVTLTLFGGMDSSLYDAARAQAKPGGGASVAAAEWTLRSWWQEHDSRNGPVLDLKDIPDAPPGSSGLQLRVQFTRLLEGYRAGRIIRFRPNGFPNVKLPPEERVNSFDDR
;
A
#
# COMPACT_ATOMS: atom_id res chain seq x y z
N MET A 1 -36.90 -20.78 79.76
CA MET A 1 -37.19 -19.91 78.61
C MET A 1 -36.00 -19.96 77.67
N LYS A 2 -36.14 -20.66 76.54
CA LYS A 2 -35.10 -20.81 75.52
C LYS A 2 -35.46 -19.88 74.36
N THR A 3 -34.59 -18.93 74.04
CA THR A 3 -34.68 -18.09 72.85
C THR A 3 -33.56 -18.50 71.89
N THR A 4 -33.95 -19.26 70.87
CA THR A 4 -33.10 -19.72 69.77
C THR A 4 -33.14 -18.70 68.65
N SER A 5 -32.00 -18.09 68.34
CA SER A 5 -31.81 -17.22 67.18
C SER A 5 -31.53 -18.08 65.94
N ARG A 6 -32.34 -17.91 64.89
CA ARG A 6 -32.20 -18.60 63.59
C ARG A 6 -31.22 -17.82 62.72
N CYS A 7 -30.10 -18.43 62.37
CA CYS A 7 -29.16 -17.94 61.37
C CYS A 7 -29.55 -18.52 60.00
N THR A 8 -29.93 -17.64 59.07
CA THR A 8 -30.32 -18.00 57.69
C THR A 8 -29.09 -18.14 56.80
N LEU A 9 -28.92 -19.33 56.21
CA LEU A 9 -27.99 -19.61 55.12
C LEU A 9 -28.36 -18.78 53.88
N SER A 10 -27.46 -17.90 53.43
CA SER A 10 -27.54 -17.27 52.11
C SER A 10 -26.65 -18.03 51.13
N GLY A 11 -27.26 -18.58 50.08
CA GLY A 11 -26.59 -19.36 49.04
C GLY A 11 -25.75 -18.49 48.11
N ILE A 12 -24.47 -18.83 48.01
CA ILE A 12 -23.54 -18.26 47.02
C ILE A 12 -23.85 -18.93 45.66
N LYS A 13 -24.45 -18.17 44.74
CA LYS A 13 -24.58 -18.58 43.34
C LYS A 13 -23.25 -18.35 42.64
N LEU A 14 -22.52 -19.43 42.35
CA LEU A 14 -21.35 -19.45 41.49
C LEU A 14 -21.82 -19.25 40.04
N VAL A 15 -21.67 -18.04 39.49
CA VAL A 15 -21.86 -17.78 38.06
C VAL A 15 -20.53 -18.03 37.36
N ALA A 16 -20.40 -19.19 36.72
CA ALA A 16 -19.28 -19.49 35.84
C ALA A 16 -19.40 -18.67 34.56
N LEU A 17 -18.59 -17.61 34.44
CA LEU A 17 -18.43 -16.84 33.22
C LEU A 17 -17.54 -17.63 32.25
N ILE A 18 -18.16 -18.41 31.36
CA ILE A 18 -17.46 -19.05 30.24
C ILE A 18 -17.14 -17.95 29.23
N MET A 19 -15.90 -17.43 29.25
CA MET A 19 -15.37 -16.67 28.13
C MET A 19 -15.21 -17.63 26.94
N LEU A 20 -16.15 -17.59 26.00
CA LEU A 20 -15.88 -18.08 24.64
C LEU A 20 -14.79 -17.18 24.05
N ILE A 21 -13.53 -17.63 24.14
CA ILE A 21 -12.47 -17.15 23.26
C ILE A 21 -12.83 -17.68 21.88
N GLY A 22 -13.58 -16.88 21.12
CA GLY A 22 -13.78 -17.10 19.70
C GLY A 22 -12.41 -17.09 19.03
N THR A 23 -11.90 -18.28 18.70
CA THR A 23 -10.81 -18.41 17.75
C THR A 23 -11.36 -17.95 16.40
N GLN A 24 -11.20 -16.66 16.10
CA GLN A 24 -11.30 -16.20 14.72
C GLN A 24 -10.21 -16.96 13.96
N ARG A 25 -10.62 -18.01 13.25
CA ARG A 25 -9.78 -18.60 12.21
C ARG A 25 -9.58 -17.48 11.19
N LEU A 26 -8.41 -16.85 11.20
CA LEU A 26 -7.90 -16.13 10.03
C LEU A 26 -8.02 -17.11 8.86
N SER A 27 -8.99 -16.87 7.97
CA SER A 27 -9.08 -17.62 6.72
C SER A 27 -7.72 -17.47 6.04
N ALA A 28 -7.08 -18.59 5.70
CA ALA A 28 -5.96 -18.54 4.77
C ALA A 28 -6.44 -17.80 3.51
N GLY A 29 -5.70 -16.79 3.10
CA GLY A 29 -6.05 -15.95 1.96
C GLY A 29 -6.11 -16.77 0.66
N GLU A 30 -6.96 -16.35 -0.26
CA GLU A 30 -7.05 -16.96 -1.58
C GLU A 30 -5.89 -16.46 -2.46
N ASN A 31 -5.08 -17.38 -2.98
CA ASN A 31 -3.87 -17.06 -3.75
C ASN A 31 -4.17 -16.65 -5.21
N ASP A 32 -5.21 -17.24 -5.81
CA ASP A 32 -5.56 -17.08 -7.23
C ASP A 32 -6.81 -16.20 -7.39
N VAL A 33 -6.73 -14.97 -6.92
CA VAL A 33 -7.84 -13.99 -7.00
C VAL A 33 -7.74 -13.18 -8.28
N VAL A 34 -8.81 -13.18 -9.08
CA VAL A 34 -9.00 -12.26 -10.21
C VAL A 34 -9.69 -10.99 -9.71
N PRO A 35 -9.05 -9.80 -9.80
CA PRO A 35 -9.68 -8.54 -9.41
C PRO A 35 -10.90 -8.23 -10.29
N MET A 36 -11.94 -7.66 -9.70
CA MET A 36 -13.17 -7.28 -10.39
C MET A 36 -13.42 -5.77 -10.23
N PRO A 37 -13.77 -5.05 -11.30
CA PRO A 37 -14.16 -3.64 -11.18
C PRO A 37 -15.28 -3.44 -10.15
N GLY A 38 -15.13 -2.45 -9.27
CA GLY A 38 -16.11 -2.13 -8.22
C GLY A 38 -16.12 -3.09 -7.02
N LYS A 39 -15.17 -4.03 -6.91
CA LYS A 39 -15.08 -4.97 -5.79
C LYS A 39 -13.67 -5.04 -5.21
N PHE A 40 -13.54 -4.76 -3.92
CA PHE A 40 -12.27 -4.90 -3.21
C PHE A 40 -11.98 -6.38 -2.92
N PRO A 41 -10.70 -6.79 -2.94
CA PRO A 41 -10.33 -8.15 -2.55
C PRO A 41 -10.53 -8.36 -1.04
N ALA A 42 -10.62 -9.62 -0.62
CA ALA A 42 -10.64 -9.97 0.80
C ALA A 42 -9.27 -9.75 1.46
N THR A 43 -9.25 -9.59 2.78
CA THR A 43 -8.01 -9.56 3.57
C THR A 43 -7.18 -10.82 3.33
N GLY A 44 -5.88 -10.65 3.08
CA GLY A 44 -4.95 -11.74 2.81
C GLY A 44 -4.98 -12.29 1.38
N ALA A 45 -5.78 -11.71 0.49
CA ALA A 45 -5.80 -12.12 -0.92
C ALA A 45 -4.44 -11.91 -1.61
N GLY A 46 -4.12 -12.86 -2.48
CA GLY A 46 -2.95 -12.81 -3.35
C GLY A 46 -1.75 -13.60 -2.85
N VAL A 47 -0.69 -13.51 -3.65
CA VAL A 47 0.59 -14.16 -3.38
C VAL A 47 1.61 -13.12 -2.97
N TYR A 48 2.32 -13.39 -1.89
CA TYR A 48 3.48 -12.57 -1.49
C TYR A 48 4.62 -12.79 -2.47
N LEU A 49 5.10 -11.69 -3.06
CA LEU A 49 6.34 -11.66 -3.84
C LEU A 49 7.24 -10.55 -3.31
N ALA A 50 8.54 -10.75 -3.45
CA ALA A 50 9.52 -9.72 -3.16
C ALA A 50 10.63 -9.71 -4.21
N GLY A 51 11.20 -8.55 -4.45
CA GLY A 51 12.23 -8.36 -5.45
C GLY A 51 12.68 -6.91 -5.58
N GLU A 52 13.80 -6.72 -6.24
CA GLU A 52 14.36 -5.41 -6.53
C GLU A 52 13.59 -4.73 -7.69
N LEU A 53 13.22 -3.47 -7.51
CA LEU A 53 12.56 -2.67 -8.54
C LEU A 53 13.54 -2.30 -9.66
N VAL A 54 13.31 -2.81 -10.87
CA VAL A 54 14.22 -2.63 -12.02
C VAL A 54 13.61 -1.83 -13.19
N SER A 55 12.32 -1.52 -13.12
CA SER A 55 11.64 -0.65 -14.09
C SER A 55 10.46 0.05 -13.43
N VAL A 56 10.23 1.31 -13.81
CA VAL A 56 9.11 2.14 -13.36
C VAL A 56 8.54 2.92 -14.54
N ASP A 57 7.25 2.73 -14.77
CA ASP A 57 6.40 3.65 -15.51
C ASP A 57 5.30 4.12 -14.55
N HIS A 58 5.60 5.21 -13.85
CA HIS A 58 4.71 5.74 -12.81
C HIS A 58 3.43 6.36 -13.38
N VAL A 59 3.43 6.75 -14.66
CA VAL A 59 2.27 7.35 -15.34
C VAL A 59 1.19 6.28 -15.52
N ASN A 60 1.59 5.09 -16.00
CA ASN A 60 0.68 3.95 -16.14
C ASN A 60 0.63 3.08 -14.89
N ARG A 61 1.37 3.44 -13.83
CA ARG A 61 1.48 2.67 -12.57
C ARG A 61 1.96 1.24 -12.80
N HIS A 62 2.93 1.09 -13.71
CA HIS A 62 3.55 -0.17 -14.09
C HIS A 62 4.99 -0.26 -13.58
N GLY A 63 5.46 -1.46 -13.31
CA GLY A 63 6.84 -1.70 -12.93
C GLY A 63 7.31 -3.12 -13.21
N ALA A 64 8.55 -3.40 -12.84
CA ALA A 64 9.08 -4.75 -12.89
C ALA A 64 10.00 -5.04 -11.69
N LEU A 65 9.88 -6.24 -11.14
CA LEU A 65 10.71 -6.75 -10.07
C LEU A 65 11.68 -7.81 -10.58
N ARG A 66 12.94 -7.69 -10.18
CA ARG A 66 13.88 -8.81 -10.15
C ARG A 66 13.63 -9.58 -8.85
N LEU A 67 12.95 -10.72 -8.95
CA LEU A 67 12.51 -11.50 -7.79
C LEU A 67 13.69 -11.97 -6.94
N ILE A 68 13.50 -12.02 -5.63
CA ILE A 68 14.53 -12.46 -4.68
C ILE A 68 15.10 -13.85 -5.03
N GLY A 69 16.38 -14.03 -4.71
CA GLY A 69 17.13 -15.29 -4.72
C GLY A 69 16.41 -16.49 -4.09
N ASP A 70 16.29 -17.59 -4.82
CA ASP A 70 15.79 -18.89 -4.35
C ASP A 70 16.72 -20.06 -4.70
N ASN A 71 17.95 -19.75 -5.11
CA ASN A 71 19.00 -20.70 -5.51
C ASN A 71 18.69 -21.51 -6.79
N ASP A 72 17.68 -21.17 -7.58
CA ASP A 72 17.45 -21.77 -8.91
C ASP A 72 18.31 -21.08 -9.97
N ASP A 73 19.50 -21.61 -10.26
CA ASP A 73 20.39 -21.09 -11.31
C ASP A 73 19.69 -20.89 -12.67
N GLY A 74 18.76 -21.78 -13.03
CA GLY A 74 18.02 -21.70 -14.28
C GLY A 74 17.14 -20.44 -14.35
N ARG A 75 16.55 -20.03 -13.23
CA ARG A 75 15.82 -18.77 -13.11
C ARG A 75 16.76 -17.58 -13.34
N TYR A 76 17.89 -17.56 -12.66
CA TYR A 76 18.78 -16.39 -12.66
C TYR A 76 19.50 -16.14 -13.98
N HIS A 77 19.61 -17.16 -14.82
CA HIS A 77 20.17 -17.03 -16.17
C HIS A 77 19.13 -16.68 -17.25
N SER A 78 17.85 -17.04 -17.05
CA SER A 78 16.87 -17.05 -18.14
C SER A 78 15.56 -16.34 -17.85
N ALA A 79 15.23 -16.08 -16.58
CA ALA A 79 13.94 -15.51 -16.23
C ALA A 79 13.90 -14.01 -16.54
N PRO A 80 12.86 -13.52 -17.24
CA PRO A 80 12.64 -12.09 -17.34
C PRO A 80 12.21 -11.53 -15.97
N SER A 81 12.36 -10.22 -15.78
CA SER A 81 11.82 -9.54 -14.61
C SER A 81 10.31 -9.71 -14.52
N HIS A 82 9.80 -9.91 -13.32
CA HIS A 82 8.38 -10.03 -13.05
C HIS A 82 7.71 -8.66 -13.21
N ARG A 83 6.96 -8.48 -14.30
CA ARG A 83 6.24 -7.22 -14.58
C ARG A 83 4.93 -7.17 -13.81
N PHE A 84 4.56 -5.97 -13.38
CA PHE A 84 3.32 -5.75 -12.65
C PHE A 84 2.65 -4.43 -13.04
N ALA A 85 1.34 -4.39 -12.85
CA ALA A 85 0.53 -3.17 -12.82
C ALA A 85 -0.06 -2.99 -11.41
N LEU A 86 -0.06 -1.76 -10.89
CA LEU A 86 -0.76 -1.45 -9.66
C LEU A 86 -2.26 -1.39 -9.92
N LEU A 87 -3.05 -2.04 -9.05
CA LEU A 87 -4.49 -1.81 -9.02
C LEU A 87 -4.80 -0.33 -8.71
N PRO A 88 -5.99 0.17 -9.09
CA PRO A 88 -6.38 1.56 -8.82
C PRO A 88 -6.38 1.88 -7.33
N TYR A 89 -6.71 0.89 -6.51
CA TYR A 89 -6.74 0.92 -5.06
C TYR A 89 -5.50 0.28 -4.41
N ALA A 90 -4.45 0.00 -5.18
CA ALA A 90 -3.21 -0.52 -4.64
C ALA A 90 -2.54 0.52 -3.73
N THR A 91 -1.89 0.03 -2.67
CA THR A 91 -1.18 0.88 -1.73
C THR A 91 0.32 0.73 -1.91
N VAL A 92 1.05 1.84 -1.87
CA VAL A 92 2.51 1.85 -1.88
C VAL A 92 3.01 2.53 -0.62
N ARG A 93 4.03 1.97 0.03
CA ARG A 93 4.70 2.58 1.18
C ARG A 93 6.21 2.63 0.95
N TYR A 94 6.79 3.74 1.37
CA TYR A 94 8.22 3.97 1.31
C TYR A 94 8.64 4.70 2.59
N HIS A 95 9.74 4.29 3.21
CA HIS A 95 10.23 4.87 4.47
C HIS A 95 9.16 5.00 5.57
N GLY A 96 8.27 4.02 5.68
CA GLY A 96 7.21 3.96 6.70
C GLY A 96 6.03 4.90 6.45
N ALA A 97 5.92 5.55 5.28
CA ALA A 97 4.82 6.44 4.93
C ALA A 97 4.16 6.05 3.60
N PRO A 98 2.90 6.47 3.35
CA PRO A 98 2.28 6.38 2.03
C PRO A 98 3.16 6.96 0.92
N ALA A 99 3.11 6.35 -0.26
CA ALA A 99 3.92 6.70 -1.40
C ALA A 99 3.16 6.48 -2.71
N GLU A 100 3.70 7.04 -3.79
CA GLU A 100 3.40 6.62 -5.16
C GLU A 100 4.59 5.85 -5.75
N LEU A 101 4.37 5.07 -6.81
CA LEU A 101 5.45 4.29 -7.43
C LEU A 101 6.65 5.15 -7.88
N ARG A 102 6.41 6.41 -8.25
CA ARG A 102 7.45 7.37 -8.63
C ARG A 102 8.38 7.78 -7.49
N ASP A 103 7.93 7.60 -6.24
CA ASP A 103 8.68 8.00 -5.06
C ASP A 103 9.73 6.94 -4.69
N VAL A 104 9.56 5.70 -5.19
CA VAL A 104 10.45 4.57 -4.93
C VAL A 104 11.59 4.55 -5.96
N PRO A 105 12.86 4.67 -5.54
CA PRO A 105 14.00 4.57 -6.44
C PRO A 105 14.12 3.19 -7.10
N LEU A 106 14.67 3.17 -8.32
CA LEU A 106 15.15 1.93 -8.91
C LEU A 106 16.25 1.33 -8.01
N GLY A 107 16.27 0.01 -7.92
CA GLY A 107 17.20 -0.73 -7.06
C GLY A 107 16.68 -0.99 -5.64
N THR A 108 15.54 -0.42 -5.23
CA THR A 108 14.92 -0.73 -3.93
C THR A 108 14.29 -2.12 -3.96
N VAL A 109 14.57 -2.94 -2.94
CA VAL A 109 13.83 -4.19 -2.72
C VAL A 109 12.44 -3.86 -2.19
N LEU A 110 11.43 -4.39 -2.87
CA LEU A 110 10.03 -4.23 -2.57
C LEU A 110 9.40 -5.56 -2.17
N HIS A 111 8.43 -5.48 -1.28
CA HIS A 111 7.58 -6.54 -0.77
C HIS A 111 6.13 -6.24 -1.14
N GLY A 112 5.40 -7.21 -1.69
CA GLY A 112 4.04 -6.96 -2.13
C GLY A 112 3.14 -8.19 -2.18
N MET A 113 1.84 -7.92 -2.18
CA MET A 113 0.80 -8.90 -2.45
C MET A 113 0.32 -8.74 -3.89
N PHE A 114 0.30 -9.83 -4.65
CA PHE A 114 -0.01 -9.83 -6.07
C PHE A 114 -1.21 -10.73 -6.38
N LEU A 115 -2.10 -10.24 -7.23
CA LEU A 115 -3.31 -10.89 -7.72
C LEU A 115 -3.16 -11.27 -9.19
N LEU A 116 -4.07 -12.10 -9.69
CA LEU A 116 -4.13 -12.44 -11.11
C LEU A 116 -4.48 -11.22 -11.98
N PRO A 117 -4.18 -11.26 -13.29
CA PRO A 117 -4.60 -10.22 -14.24
C PRO A 117 -6.10 -9.95 -14.17
N VAL A 118 -6.49 -8.69 -14.36
CA VAL A 118 -7.89 -8.27 -14.43
C VAL A 118 -8.47 -8.70 -15.78
N GLU A 119 -9.68 -9.23 -15.79
CA GLU A 119 -10.35 -9.57 -17.05
C GLU A 119 -10.56 -8.31 -17.92
N GLY A 120 -10.19 -8.40 -19.19
CA GLY A 120 -10.29 -7.28 -20.15
C GLY A 120 -9.17 -6.24 -20.07
N ILE A 121 -8.29 -6.29 -19.05
CA ILE A 121 -7.05 -5.49 -19.01
C ILE A 121 -5.91 -6.39 -19.47
N THR A 122 -5.34 -6.06 -20.63
CA THR A 122 -4.34 -6.90 -21.30
C THR A 122 -2.90 -6.51 -20.95
N ASP A 123 -2.70 -5.49 -20.11
CA ASP A 123 -1.39 -5.14 -19.58
C ASP A 123 -0.81 -6.30 -18.76
N PHE A 124 0.40 -6.73 -19.12
CA PHE A 124 1.12 -7.85 -18.51
C PHE A 124 0.25 -9.11 -18.36
N PRO A 125 -0.08 -9.77 -19.51
CA PRO A 125 -0.83 -11.01 -19.48
C PRO A 125 -0.04 -12.10 -18.72
N PRO A 126 -0.70 -13.22 -18.36
CA PRO A 126 -0.01 -14.34 -17.75
C PRO A 126 1.24 -14.73 -18.57
N PRO A 127 2.35 -15.11 -17.91
CA PRO A 127 3.57 -15.46 -18.60
C PRO A 127 3.35 -16.65 -19.54
N GLU A 128 3.99 -16.61 -20.71
CA GLU A 128 3.99 -17.73 -21.66
C GLU A 128 4.51 -19.02 -21.02
N LYS A 129 4.15 -20.19 -21.57
CA LYS A 129 4.40 -21.52 -20.99
C LYS A 129 5.86 -21.78 -20.58
N ASN A 130 6.84 -21.21 -21.28
CA ASN A 130 8.26 -21.37 -20.93
C ASN A 130 8.70 -20.41 -19.80
N SER A 131 8.19 -19.17 -19.82
CA SER A 131 8.46 -18.15 -18.80
C SER A 131 7.70 -18.42 -17.50
N SER A 132 6.55 -19.10 -17.56
CA SER A 132 5.72 -19.46 -16.40
C SER A 132 6.41 -20.42 -15.44
N LYS A 133 7.54 -21.03 -15.84
CA LYS A 133 8.40 -21.80 -14.93
C LYS A 133 9.01 -20.92 -13.84
N TYR A 134 9.36 -19.67 -14.18
CA TYR A 134 10.18 -18.81 -13.34
C TYR A 134 9.49 -17.53 -12.90
N VAL A 135 8.49 -17.07 -13.65
CA VAL A 135 7.77 -15.84 -13.37
C VAL A 135 6.35 -16.19 -12.89
N PRO A 136 5.93 -15.69 -11.72
CA PRO A 136 4.57 -15.84 -11.23
C PRO A 136 3.54 -15.25 -12.19
N LYS A 137 2.35 -15.86 -12.23
CA LYS A 137 1.22 -15.40 -13.05
C LYS A 137 0.46 -14.21 -12.44
N GLN A 138 0.70 -13.88 -11.17
CA GLN A 138 0.05 -12.79 -10.47
C GLN A 138 0.74 -11.46 -10.81
N THR A 139 0.22 -10.71 -11.79
CA THR A 139 0.83 -9.46 -12.29
C THR A 139 0.13 -8.19 -11.78
N GLN A 140 -0.90 -8.31 -10.93
CA GLN A 140 -1.62 -7.15 -10.38
C GLN A 140 -1.20 -6.90 -8.94
N ALA A 141 -0.41 -5.87 -8.70
CA ALA A 141 0.05 -5.51 -7.37
C ALA A 141 -1.07 -4.84 -6.57
N LEU A 142 -1.37 -5.41 -5.39
CA LEU A 142 -2.30 -4.86 -4.39
C LEU A 142 -1.57 -4.00 -3.36
N THR A 143 -0.35 -4.42 -2.97
CA THR A 143 0.51 -3.68 -2.04
C THR A 143 1.94 -3.70 -2.55
N LEU A 144 2.69 -2.63 -2.28
CA LEU A 144 4.14 -2.57 -2.42
C LEU A 144 4.74 -1.78 -1.24
N GLU A 145 5.77 -2.32 -0.62
CA GLU A 145 6.45 -1.72 0.53
C GLU A 145 7.95 -1.95 0.41
N ASP A 146 8.78 -0.93 0.67
CA ASP A 146 10.22 -1.15 0.86
C ASP A 146 10.49 -1.96 2.14
N ASP A 147 11.71 -2.49 2.29
CA ASP A 147 12.09 -3.27 3.48
C ASP A 147 11.74 -2.51 4.77
N PHE A 148 12.11 -1.24 4.85
CA PHE A 148 11.80 -0.37 5.99
C PHE A 148 10.31 -0.44 6.35
N SER A 149 9.43 -0.13 5.39
CA SER A 149 7.98 -0.07 5.65
C SER A 149 7.43 -1.44 5.99
N PHE A 150 7.85 -2.47 5.25
CA PHE A 150 7.34 -3.83 5.36
C PHE A 150 7.64 -4.46 6.72
N TYR A 151 8.90 -4.36 7.18
CA TYR A 151 9.32 -4.92 8.45
C TYR A 151 8.77 -4.08 9.62
N GLU A 152 8.83 -2.74 9.54
CA GLU A 152 8.30 -1.87 10.60
C GLU A 152 6.80 -2.09 10.83
N ARG A 153 5.99 -2.15 9.77
CA ARG A 153 4.54 -2.35 9.87
C ARG A 153 4.18 -3.66 10.57
N GLN A 154 5.04 -4.68 10.46
CA GLN A 154 4.84 -5.99 11.08
C GLN A 154 5.49 -6.11 12.46
N GLY A 155 6.12 -5.04 12.96
CA GLY A 155 6.76 -5.02 14.27
C GLY A 155 8.15 -5.66 14.30
N GLN A 156 8.78 -5.89 13.14
CA GLN A 156 10.16 -6.38 13.04
C GLN A 156 11.14 -5.20 12.88
N THR A 157 12.25 -5.27 13.61
CA THR A 157 13.43 -4.41 13.44
C THR A 157 14.67 -5.30 13.29
N TRP A 158 15.82 -4.71 12.94
CA TRP A 158 17.08 -5.45 12.84
C TRP A 158 18.03 -5.02 13.95
N LYS A 159 18.50 -5.98 14.74
CA LYS A 159 19.57 -5.77 15.73
C LYS A 159 20.91 -6.05 15.07
N ILE A 160 21.88 -5.15 15.23
CA ILE A 160 23.25 -5.36 14.74
C ILE A 160 23.98 -6.34 15.67
N GLU A 161 24.47 -7.43 15.10
CA GLU A 161 25.29 -8.41 15.81
C GLU A 161 26.79 -8.11 15.64
N ALA A 162 27.20 -7.77 14.41
CA ALA A 162 28.58 -7.40 14.13
C ALA A 162 28.69 -6.54 12.87
N VAL A 163 29.66 -5.64 12.87
CA VAL A 163 30.05 -4.82 11.72
C VAL A 163 31.48 -5.16 11.35
N ASP A 164 31.70 -5.71 10.16
CA ASP A 164 33.02 -5.95 9.59
C ASP A 164 33.20 -5.08 8.34
N ALA A 165 33.46 -3.79 8.55
CA ALA A 165 33.64 -2.83 7.47
C ALA A 165 34.83 -3.18 6.56
N SER A 166 35.85 -3.86 7.09
CA SER A 166 37.01 -4.30 6.31
C SER A 166 36.66 -5.39 5.29
N LYS A 167 35.66 -6.23 5.61
CA LYS A 167 35.13 -7.26 4.71
C LYS A 167 33.82 -6.86 4.03
N GLY A 168 33.37 -5.61 4.25
CA GLY A 168 32.11 -5.11 3.71
C GLY A 168 30.88 -5.91 4.16
N ALA A 169 30.83 -6.34 5.43
CA ALA A 169 29.77 -7.20 5.95
C ALA A 169 29.08 -6.62 7.19
N LEU A 170 27.75 -6.66 7.20
CA LEU A 170 26.89 -6.32 8.32
C LEU A 170 26.08 -7.55 8.73
N LYS A 171 26.32 -8.06 9.94
CA LYS A 171 25.58 -9.18 10.52
C LYS A 171 24.49 -8.66 11.42
N VAL A 172 23.27 -9.18 11.23
CA VAL A 172 22.09 -8.73 11.97
C VAL A 172 21.23 -9.92 12.38
N SER A 173 20.38 -9.71 13.37
CA SER A 173 19.29 -10.62 13.72
C SER A 173 17.96 -9.86 13.73
N SER A 174 16.87 -10.56 13.42
CA SER A 174 15.53 -10.00 13.60
C SER A 174 15.21 -9.81 15.08
N ASP A 175 14.73 -8.63 15.43
CA ASP A 175 14.21 -8.29 16.76
C ASP A 175 12.74 -7.84 16.65
N GLY A 176 11.98 -7.97 17.75
CA GLY A 176 10.54 -7.72 17.79
C GLY A 176 9.68 -8.87 17.24
N GLN A 177 8.56 -8.54 16.61
CA GLN A 177 7.63 -9.52 16.05
C GLN A 177 8.15 -10.05 14.71
N GLN A 178 8.41 -11.36 14.63
CA GLN A 178 8.88 -11.95 13.38
C GLN A 178 7.79 -11.93 12.30
N VAL A 179 8.20 -11.52 11.11
CA VAL A 179 7.33 -11.50 9.94
C VAL A 179 6.93 -12.91 9.50
N THR A 180 5.74 -13.04 8.92
CA THR A 180 5.29 -14.33 8.35
C THR A 180 5.97 -14.62 7.00
N ALA A 181 6.20 -13.58 6.20
CA ALA A 181 6.88 -13.63 4.91
C ALA A 181 8.02 -12.59 4.87
N GLY A 182 9.08 -12.86 4.11
CA GLY A 182 10.29 -12.01 4.07
C GLY A 182 11.46 -12.58 4.87
N LEU A 183 12.51 -11.77 5.04
CA LEU A 183 13.72 -12.17 5.75
C LEU A 183 13.49 -12.18 7.27
N LYS A 184 14.04 -13.19 7.94
CA LYS A 184 13.94 -13.37 9.39
C LYS A 184 15.16 -14.07 9.97
N GLY A 185 15.34 -13.95 11.29
CA GLY A 185 16.46 -14.55 12.01
C GLY A 185 17.79 -13.88 11.69
N GLU A 186 18.87 -14.64 11.71
CA GLU A 186 20.21 -14.13 11.41
C GLU A 186 20.37 -13.88 9.91
N GLN A 187 20.88 -12.71 9.55
CA GLN A 187 21.19 -12.31 8.19
C GLN A 187 22.58 -11.68 8.12
N SER A 188 23.18 -11.76 6.93
CA SER A 188 24.44 -11.09 6.63
C SER A 188 24.28 -10.34 5.32
N PHE A 189 24.37 -9.02 5.40
CA PHE A 189 24.26 -8.12 4.26
C PHE A 189 25.62 -7.53 3.89
N ALA A 190 25.79 -7.19 2.61
CA ALA A 190 26.94 -6.44 2.16
C ALA A 190 26.77 -4.94 2.50
N ILE A 191 27.87 -4.30 2.88
CA ILE A 191 27.97 -2.85 3.11
C ILE A 191 29.25 -2.33 2.48
N ASP A 192 29.23 -1.08 2.04
CA ASP A 192 30.42 -0.36 1.57
C ASP A 192 30.22 1.16 1.74
N ALA A 193 31.12 1.96 1.16
CA ALA A 193 31.06 3.41 1.25
C ALA A 193 29.81 4.05 0.59
N SER A 194 29.04 3.29 -0.19
CA SER A 194 27.75 3.71 -0.77
C SER A 194 26.56 3.49 0.16
N THR A 195 26.71 2.66 1.21
CA THR A 195 25.67 2.45 2.23
C THR A 195 25.41 3.76 2.97
N ARG A 196 24.18 4.29 2.88
CA ARG A 196 23.79 5.53 3.53
C ARG A 196 23.37 5.27 4.98
N VAL A 197 24.15 5.79 5.92
CA VAL A 197 23.84 5.72 7.35
C VAL A 197 23.09 6.99 7.77
N TRP A 198 21.90 6.85 8.35
CA TRP A 198 21.05 7.94 8.82
C TRP A 198 20.97 7.93 10.34
N LYS A 199 21.41 9.03 10.95
CA LYS A 199 21.49 9.20 12.41
C LYS A 199 20.94 10.56 12.82
N GLY A 200 19.89 10.57 13.64
CA GLY A 200 19.11 11.77 13.92
C GLY A 200 18.63 12.46 12.64
N ARG A 201 19.12 13.68 12.38
CA ARG A 201 18.71 14.49 11.22
C ARG A 201 19.75 14.57 10.09
N ALA A 202 20.85 13.83 10.19
CA ALA A 202 21.99 13.93 9.28
C ALA A 202 22.46 12.55 8.79
N PHE A 203 23.41 12.57 7.84
CA PHE A 203 24.17 11.38 7.48
C PHE A 203 25.21 11.08 8.57
N GLY A 204 25.31 9.81 8.95
CA GLY A 204 26.45 9.24 9.65
C GLY A 204 27.41 8.55 8.69
N GLU A 205 28.34 7.79 9.26
CA GLU A 205 29.31 6.97 8.55
C GLU A 205 29.18 5.50 8.96
N LEU A 206 29.82 4.57 8.24
CA LEU A 206 29.82 3.14 8.63
C LEU A 206 30.35 2.90 10.05
N LYS A 207 31.26 3.76 10.55
CA LYS A 207 31.79 3.68 11.92
C LYS A 207 30.75 4.05 13.00
N ASP A 208 29.62 4.65 12.60
CA ASP A 208 28.51 4.94 13.51
C ASP A 208 27.62 3.71 13.77
N LEU A 209 27.83 2.61 13.05
CA LEU A 209 27.14 1.34 13.28
C LEU A 209 27.84 0.57 14.41
N SER A 210 27.10 0.19 15.44
CA SER A 210 27.65 -0.57 16.58
C SER A 210 26.82 -1.82 16.88
N PRO A 211 27.44 -2.90 17.40
CA PRO A 211 26.69 -4.04 17.95
C PRO A 211 25.64 -3.64 18.98
N ASP A 212 24.60 -4.46 19.11
CA ASP A 212 23.43 -4.28 19.99
C ASP A 212 22.53 -3.08 19.65
N GLN A 213 22.77 -2.43 18.51
CA GLN A 213 21.93 -1.35 18.02
C GLN A 213 20.75 -1.88 17.18
N ASN A 214 19.55 -1.36 17.47
CA ASN A 214 18.37 -1.60 16.65
C ASN A 214 18.25 -0.57 15.53
N MET A 215 17.96 -1.06 14.33
CA MET A 215 17.86 -0.24 13.12
C MET A 215 16.73 -0.71 12.20
N GLN A 216 16.37 0.15 11.26
CA GLN A 216 15.71 -0.26 10.02
C GLN A 216 16.65 -0.08 8.84
N LEU A 217 16.38 -0.76 7.74
CA LEU A 217 17.22 -0.73 6.55
C LEU A 217 16.39 -0.85 5.28
N ASN A 218 17.00 -0.47 4.16
CA ASN A 218 16.55 -0.81 2.82
C ASN A 218 17.64 -1.54 2.06
N LEU A 219 17.25 -2.58 1.34
CA LEU A 219 18.15 -3.45 0.59
C LEU A 219 18.16 -3.11 -0.90
N THR A 220 19.26 -3.49 -1.54
CA THR A 220 19.45 -3.44 -3.00
C THR A 220 20.25 -4.65 -3.48
N TRP A 221 20.46 -4.74 -4.78
CA TRP A 221 21.18 -5.83 -5.44
C TRP A 221 22.58 -6.05 -4.88
N ALA A 222 23.01 -7.32 -4.85
CA ALA A 222 24.39 -7.71 -4.62
C ALA A 222 24.80 -8.83 -5.60
N PRO A 223 26.10 -9.05 -5.86
CA PRO A 223 26.57 -10.09 -6.79
C PRO A 223 25.97 -11.50 -6.56
N ASP A 224 25.78 -11.90 -5.29
CA ASP A 224 25.20 -13.20 -4.92
C ASP A 224 23.67 -13.15 -4.65
N TRP A 225 22.96 -12.18 -5.21
CA TRP A 225 21.51 -12.00 -5.03
C TRP A 225 20.68 -13.25 -5.33
N LYS A 226 21.12 -14.09 -6.27
CA LYS A 226 20.49 -15.37 -6.58
C LYS A 226 20.40 -16.32 -5.38
N ASN A 227 21.29 -16.15 -4.41
CA ASN A 227 21.36 -16.91 -3.17
C ASN A 227 20.73 -16.15 -1.97
N GLY A 228 19.89 -15.14 -2.24
CA GLY A 228 19.25 -14.31 -1.22
C GLY A 228 20.21 -13.35 -0.52
N LYS A 229 21.34 -13.00 -1.13
CA LYS A 229 22.29 -12.00 -0.60
C LYS A 229 21.95 -10.60 -1.09
N PHE A 230 22.08 -9.61 -0.21
CA PHE A 230 21.73 -8.22 -0.52
C PHE A 230 22.80 -7.26 -0.04
N HIS A 231 22.81 -6.09 -0.66
CA HIS A 231 23.57 -4.94 -0.20
C HIS A 231 22.63 -3.98 0.54
N VAL A 232 23.12 -3.31 1.58
CA VAL A 232 22.34 -2.32 2.32
C VAL A 232 22.47 -0.95 1.66
N ALA A 233 21.37 -0.43 1.11
CA ALA A 233 21.34 0.88 0.47
C ALA A 233 21.21 2.03 1.50
N ASP A 234 20.40 1.81 2.54
CA ASP A 234 20.14 2.75 3.62
C ASP A 234 20.03 2.02 4.97
N VAL A 235 20.52 2.65 6.03
CA VAL A 235 20.36 2.23 7.43
C VAL A 235 19.89 3.40 8.27
N TRP A 236 18.80 3.23 9.02
CA TRP A 236 18.31 4.18 10.01
C TRP A 236 18.60 3.67 11.41
N THR A 237 19.51 4.34 12.09
CA THR A 237 20.15 3.86 13.32
C THR A 237 19.40 4.21 14.61
N ASP A 238 18.41 5.09 14.51
CA ASP A 238 17.62 5.59 15.64
C ASP A 238 16.22 6.03 15.21
N GLN A 239 15.35 6.27 16.21
CA GLN A 239 13.96 6.66 15.98
C GLN A 239 13.83 8.02 15.28
N GLU A 240 14.69 8.98 15.61
CA GLU A 240 14.60 10.31 15.00
C GLU A 240 14.89 10.25 13.49
N ALA A 241 15.89 9.47 13.08
CA ALA A 241 16.21 9.23 11.67
C ALA A 241 15.02 8.59 10.92
N ARG A 242 14.38 7.60 11.54
CA ARG A 242 13.16 6.95 11.01
C ARG A 242 12.02 7.95 10.85
N ASP A 243 11.78 8.79 11.86
CA ASP A 243 10.71 9.78 11.84
C ASP A 243 10.95 10.87 10.80
N VAL A 244 12.20 11.31 10.61
CA VAL A 244 12.58 12.27 9.57
C VAL A 244 12.34 11.71 8.17
N ALA A 245 12.74 10.45 7.92
CA ALA A 245 12.50 9.80 6.64
C ALA A 245 11.00 9.65 6.35
N ARG A 246 10.24 9.19 7.36
CA ARG A 246 8.79 9.03 7.29
C ARG A 246 8.08 10.35 7.01
N GLU A 247 8.40 11.41 7.74
CA GLU A 247 7.74 12.70 7.56
C GLU A 247 8.06 13.32 6.20
N ARG A 248 9.29 13.19 5.70
CA ARG A 248 9.64 13.66 4.34
C ARG A 248 8.81 12.96 3.28
N GLN A 249 8.73 11.62 3.32
CA GLN A 249 7.95 10.85 2.36
C GLN A 249 6.44 11.14 2.49
N ARG A 250 5.94 11.25 3.72
CA ARG A 250 4.56 11.65 4.01
C ARG A 250 4.20 12.99 3.36
N GLN A 251 5.04 14.01 3.48
CA GLN A 251 4.79 15.33 2.86
C GLN A 251 4.83 15.29 1.33
N ILE A 252 5.72 14.46 0.74
CA ILE A 252 5.74 14.22 -0.71
C ILE A 252 4.40 13.64 -1.17
N HIS A 253 3.90 12.62 -0.48
CA HIS A 253 2.64 11.98 -0.82
C HIS A 253 1.44 12.91 -0.63
N ILE A 254 1.37 13.66 0.48
CA ILE A 254 0.31 14.67 0.71
C ILE A 254 0.26 15.68 -0.43
N ARG A 255 1.42 16.23 -0.84
CA ARG A 255 1.51 17.16 -1.97
C ARG A 255 1.00 16.50 -3.26
N HIS A 256 1.35 15.24 -3.51
CA HIS A 256 0.89 14.50 -4.67
C HIS A 256 -0.64 14.37 -4.69
N GLN A 257 -1.24 13.83 -3.63
CA GLN A 257 -2.70 13.63 -3.56
C GLN A 257 -3.48 14.95 -3.60
N ARG A 258 -2.97 16.01 -2.96
CA ARG A 258 -3.63 17.33 -3.03
C ARG A 258 -3.78 17.84 -4.46
N THR A 259 -2.81 17.56 -5.32
CA THR A 259 -2.82 18.05 -6.71
C THR A 259 -3.50 17.09 -7.69
N ARG A 260 -3.49 15.79 -7.44
CA ARG A 260 -4.14 14.75 -8.28
C ARG A 260 -5.53 14.33 -7.78
N TRP A 261 -5.94 14.85 -6.63
CA TRP A 261 -7.19 14.54 -5.92
C TRP A 261 -7.30 13.08 -5.45
N LEU A 262 -8.22 12.82 -4.53
CA LEU A 262 -8.36 11.48 -3.95
C LEU A 262 -9.00 10.55 -4.98
N ALA A 263 -8.42 9.37 -5.18
CA ALA A 263 -9.00 8.36 -6.04
C ALA A 263 -10.13 7.59 -5.35
N GLY A 264 -11.06 7.08 -6.15
CA GLY A 264 -12.13 6.22 -5.70
C GLY A 264 -12.83 5.60 -6.90
N TRP A 265 -13.94 4.92 -6.64
CA TRP A 265 -14.82 4.46 -7.71
C TRP A 265 -16.27 4.83 -7.44
N VAL A 266 -17.10 4.57 -8.43
CA VAL A 266 -18.56 4.63 -8.32
C VAL A 266 -19.09 3.28 -7.86
N ASP A 267 -19.78 3.26 -6.72
CA ASP A 267 -20.52 2.07 -6.27
C ASP A 267 -21.86 1.95 -6.99
N HIS A 268 -22.57 3.06 -7.15
CA HIS A 268 -23.94 3.08 -7.66
C HIS A 268 -24.33 4.45 -8.25
N VAL A 269 -25.31 4.46 -9.16
CA VAL A 269 -25.85 5.68 -9.78
C VAL A 269 -27.38 5.65 -9.76
N GLU A 270 -27.98 6.62 -9.11
CA GLU A 270 -29.42 6.87 -9.14
C GLU A 270 -29.72 7.93 -10.21
N HIS A 271 -30.32 7.52 -11.33
CA HIS A 271 -30.69 8.43 -12.40
C HIS A 271 -31.92 9.28 -12.04
N GLN A 272 -31.89 10.55 -12.40
CA GLN A 272 -32.97 11.50 -12.17
C GLN A 272 -33.35 12.20 -13.50
N PRO A 273 -34.57 12.75 -13.61
CA PRO A 273 -35.01 13.46 -14.82
C PRO A 273 -34.06 14.60 -15.22
N GLY A 274 -33.94 14.82 -16.53
CA GLY A 274 -33.13 15.91 -17.09
C GLY A 274 -31.61 15.67 -17.03
N GLY A 275 -31.16 14.41 -16.94
CA GLY A 275 -29.75 14.04 -16.91
C GLY A 275 -29.06 14.22 -15.55
N LYS A 276 -29.84 14.55 -14.51
CA LYS A 276 -29.38 14.61 -13.13
C LYS A 276 -29.13 13.20 -12.59
N GLY A 277 -28.39 13.10 -11.50
CA GLY A 277 -28.30 11.85 -10.76
C GLY A 277 -27.56 11.98 -9.45
N ILE A 278 -27.73 10.99 -8.60
CA ILE A 278 -26.96 10.84 -7.36
C ILE A 278 -25.97 9.71 -7.58
N VAL A 279 -24.69 9.99 -7.33
CA VAL A 279 -23.61 9.03 -7.50
C VAL A 279 -23.07 8.68 -6.11
N THR A 280 -23.07 7.39 -5.79
CA THR A 280 -22.44 6.85 -4.58
C THR A 280 -21.00 6.47 -4.92
N LEU A 281 -20.05 6.97 -4.14
CA LEU A 281 -18.61 6.85 -4.38
C LEU A 281 -17.91 6.29 -3.14
N THR A 282 -17.00 5.35 -3.30
CA THR A 282 -16.09 4.92 -2.22
C THR A 282 -14.66 5.33 -2.56
N LEU A 283 -13.99 6.03 -1.64
CA LEU A 283 -12.60 6.46 -1.83
C LEU A 283 -11.63 5.31 -1.54
N PHE A 284 -10.56 5.25 -2.30
CA PHE A 284 -9.49 4.27 -2.10
C PHE A 284 -8.65 4.60 -0.86
N GLY A 285 -8.14 3.55 -0.24
CA GLY A 285 -7.30 3.58 0.95
C GLY A 285 -5.83 3.87 0.64
N GLY A 286 -4.99 3.75 1.68
CA GLY A 286 -3.53 3.82 1.53
C GLY A 286 -2.92 5.23 1.57
N MET A 287 -3.72 6.28 1.51
CA MET A 287 -3.26 7.67 1.63
C MET A 287 -3.11 8.15 3.09
N ASP A 288 -2.45 9.29 3.29
CA ASP A 288 -2.31 9.94 4.61
C ASP A 288 -3.66 10.32 5.22
N SER A 289 -3.83 10.11 6.53
CA SER A 289 -5.10 10.36 7.23
C SER A 289 -5.59 11.80 7.10
N SER A 290 -4.67 12.78 7.08
CA SER A 290 -5.03 14.21 6.98
C SER A 290 -5.78 14.55 5.68
N LEU A 291 -5.62 13.75 4.63
CA LEU A 291 -6.33 13.91 3.37
C LEU A 291 -7.79 13.48 3.50
N TYR A 292 -8.07 12.37 4.19
CA TYR A 292 -9.43 11.93 4.49
C TYR A 292 -10.08 12.85 5.52
N ASP A 293 -9.33 13.37 6.49
CA ASP A 293 -9.85 14.34 7.46
C ASP A 293 -10.26 15.64 6.75
N ALA A 294 -9.48 16.10 5.78
CA ALA A 294 -9.86 17.22 4.92
C ALA A 294 -11.14 16.91 4.11
N ALA A 295 -11.27 15.68 3.58
CA ALA A 295 -12.50 15.24 2.92
C ALA A 295 -13.70 15.27 3.87
N ARG A 296 -13.60 14.66 5.05
CA ARG A 296 -14.67 14.68 6.09
C ARG A 296 -15.05 16.10 6.51
N ALA A 297 -14.07 16.98 6.64
CA ALA A 297 -14.32 18.36 7.07
C ALA A 297 -15.11 19.16 6.03
N GLN A 298 -14.85 18.94 4.73
CA GLN A 298 -15.33 19.80 3.64
C GLN A 298 -16.47 19.19 2.82
N ALA A 299 -16.59 17.87 2.82
CA ALA A 299 -17.60 17.09 2.11
C ALA A 299 -18.74 16.64 3.04
N LYS A 300 -19.06 17.44 4.07
CA LYS A 300 -20.24 17.22 4.91
C LYS A 300 -21.51 17.42 4.08
N PRO A 301 -22.68 16.87 4.50
CA PRO A 301 -23.95 17.14 3.84
C PRO A 301 -24.18 18.65 3.62
N GLY A 302 -24.50 19.03 2.38
CA GLY A 302 -24.61 20.42 1.93
C GLY A 302 -23.29 21.08 1.48
N GLY A 303 -22.14 20.47 1.75
CA GLY A 303 -20.85 20.84 1.21
C GLY A 303 -20.74 20.56 -0.30
N GLY A 304 -19.76 21.17 -0.96
CA GLY A 304 -19.51 20.97 -2.39
C GLY A 304 -18.46 19.88 -2.64
N ALA A 305 -18.62 19.15 -3.75
CA ALA A 305 -17.66 18.18 -4.26
C ALA A 305 -17.40 18.41 -5.75
N SER A 306 -16.14 18.30 -6.17
CA SER A 306 -15.78 18.15 -7.58
C SER A 306 -15.34 16.71 -7.84
N VAL A 307 -15.87 16.09 -8.89
CA VAL A 307 -15.52 14.71 -9.26
C VAL A 307 -15.14 14.67 -10.73
N ALA A 308 -13.97 14.16 -11.06
CA ALA A 308 -13.55 13.88 -12.43
C ALA A 308 -13.61 12.37 -12.71
N ALA A 309 -13.93 11.99 -13.94
CA ALA A 309 -13.72 10.62 -14.40
C ALA A 309 -12.22 10.34 -14.54
N ALA A 310 -11.80 9.12 -14.20
CA ALA A 310 -10.44 8.66 -14.33
C ALA A 310 -10.39 7.23 -14.89
N GLU A 311 -9.24 6.88 -15.46
CA GLU A 311 -8.98 5.54 -15.98
C GLU A 311 -8.39 4.64 -14.90
N TRP A 312 -8.16 3.36 -15.22
CA TRP A 312 -7.61 2.36 -14.30
C TRP A 312 -6.24 2.77 -13.72
N THR A 313 -5.45 3.48 -14.52
CA THR A 313 -4.15 4.05 -14.13
C THR A 313 -4.27 5.32 -13.25
N LEU A 314 -5.50 5.70 -12.87
CA LEU A 314 -5.85 6.89 -12.11
C LEU A 314 -5.59 8.22 -12.82
N ARG A 315 -5.27 8.19 -14.11
CA ARG A 315 -5.16 9.38 -14.97
C ARG A 315 -6.53 9.92 -15.31
N SER A 316 -6.62 11.23 -15.47
CA SER A 316 -7.82 11.92 -15.96
C SER A 316 -7.46 12.72 -17.22
N TRP A 317 -8.47 13.09 -18.02
CA TRP A 317 -8.24 13.95 -19.19
C TRP A 317 -7.80 15.35 -18.77
N TRP A 318 -8.71 16.10 -18.16
CA TRP A 318 -8.44 17.42 -17.60
C TRP A 318 -9.35 17.67 -16.41
N GLN A 319 -9.01 17.11 -15.25
CA GLN A 319 -9.85 17.12 -14.06
C GLN A 319 -10.44 18.50 -13.69
N GLU A 320 -9.69 19.59 -13.91
CA GLU A 320 -10.16 20.96 -13.69
C GLU A 320 -11.34 21.37 -14.58
N HIS A 321 -11.36 20.95 -15.84
CA HIS A 321 -12.39 21.33 -16.83
C HIS A 321 -13.49 20.28 -16.98
N ASP A 322 -13.13 19.00 -16.84
CA ASP A 322 -14.04 17.87 -17.08
C ASP A 322 -14.68 17.31 -15.81
N SER A 323 -14.36 17.85 -14.64
CA SER A 323 -15.10 17.50 -13.43
C SER A 323 -16.53 18.03 -13.46
N ARG A 324 -17.40 17.37 -12.70
CA ARG A 324 -18.70 17.93 -12.32
C ARG A 324 -18.70 18.29 -10.86
N ASN A 325 -19.40 19.37 -10.57
CA ASN A 325 -19.59 19.87 -9.23
C ASN A 325 -21.01 19.55 -8.76
N GLY A 326 -21.14 19.23 -7.48
CA GLY A 326 -22.42 18.85 -6.89
C GLY A 326 -22.42 18.98 -5.37
N PRO A 327 -23.60 19.16 -4.75
CA PRO A 327 -23.71 19.05 -3.31
C PRO A 327 -23.47 17.60 -2.87
N VAL A 328 -22.74 17.45 -1.78
CA VAL A 328 -22.66 16.18 -1.06
C VAL A 328 -23.94 16.03 -0.26
N LEU A 329 -24.65 14.93 -0.48
CA LEU A 329 -25.88 14.59 0.22
C LEU A 329 -25.59 13.82 1.50
N ASP A 330 -24.56 12.96 1.46
CA ASP A 330 -24.20 12.09 2.57
C ASP A 330 -22.72 11.74 2.52
N LEU A 331 -22.13 11.52 3.69
CA LEU A 331 -20.78 11.01 3.89
C LEU A 331 -20.81 10.04 5.06
N LYS A 332 -20.28 8.84 4.85
CA LYS A 332 -20.27 7.78 5.87
C LYS A 332 -18.91 7.10 5.96
N ASP A 333 -18.56 6.72 7.18
CA ASP A 333 -17.44 5.83 7.49
C ASP A 333 -17.96 4.38 7.56
N ILE A 334 -17.37 3.52 6.75
CA ILE A 334 -17.61 2.07 6.74
C ILE A 334 -16.51 1.44 7.60
N PRO A 335 -16.85 0.87 8.77
CA PRO A 335 -15.87 0.19 9.61
C PRO A 335 -15.33 -1.06 8.91
N ASP A 336 -14.15 -1.51 9.35
CA ASP A 336 -13.53 -2.76 8.87
C ASP A 336 -13.40 -2.83 7.34
N ALA A 337 -13.02 -1.70 6.74
CA ALA A 337 -12.90 -1.55 5.30
C ALA A 337 -11.90 -2.59 4.73
N PRO A 338 -12.24 -3.25 3.60
CA PRO A 338 -11.37 -4.24 2.98
C PRO A 338 -10.09 -3.60 2.42
N PRO A 339 -9.03 -4.39 2.14
CA PRO A 339 -7.81 -3.89 1.52
C PRO A 339 -8.09 -3.04 0.27
N GLY A 340 -7.48 -1.84 0.24
CA GLY A 340 -7.65 -0.87 -0.84
C GLY A 340 -8.83 0.10 -0.65
N SER A 341 -9.72 -0.11 0.31
CA SER A 341 -10.77 0.85 0.66
C SER A 341 -10.32 1.77 1.80
N SER A 342 -10.70 3.05 1.75
CA SER A 342 -10.53 3.98 2.89
C SER A 342 -11.63 3.83 3.94
N GLY A 343 -12.71 3.11 3.62
CA GLY A 343 -13.96 3.13 4.38
C GLY A 343 -14.78 4.39 4.18
N LEU A 344 -14.30 5.42 3.47
CA LEU A 344 -15.05 6.65 3.25
C LEU A 344 -15.94 6.53 2.01
N GLN A 345 -17.26 6.58 2.20
CA GLN A 345 -18.24 6.61 1.12
C GLN A 345 -19.02 7.93 1.11
N LEU A 346 -19.26 8.48 -0.07
CA LEU A 346 -19.97 9.73 -0.30
C LEU A 346 -21.15 9.52 -1.26
N ARG A 347 -22.21 10.31 -1.09
CA ARG A 347 -23.28 10.46 -2.08
C ARG A 347 -23.27 11.89 -2.60
N VAL A 348 -23.07 12.08 -3.90
CA VAL A 348 -22.97 13.40 -4.52
C VAL A 348 -24.03 13.54 -5.60
N GLN A 349 -24.79 14.64 -5.58
CA GLN A 349 -25.79 14.91 -6.61
C GLN A 349 -25.20 15.76 -7.72
N PHE A 350 -25.32 15.32 -8.97
CA PHE A 350 -24.90 16.08 -10.14
C PHE A 350 -26.10 16.52 -10.97
N THR A 351 -25.99 17.71 -11.57
CA THR A 351 -26.98 18.21 -12.52
C THR A 351 -26.87 17.56 -13.90
N ARG A 352 -25.68 17.04 -14.23
CA ARG A 352 -25.38 16.30 -15.46
C ARG A 352 -24.37 15.20 -15.14
N LEU A 353 -24.71 13.96 -15.45
CA LEU A 353 -23.80 12.82 -15.30
C LEU A 353 -22.78 12.76 -16.45
N LEU A 354 -21.55 12.38 -16.13
CA LEU A 354 -20.53 12.02 -17.12
C LEU A 354 -20.64 10.54 -17.49
N GLU A 355 -20.13 10.15 -18.65
CA GLU A 355 -20.04 8.74 -19.05
C GLU A 355 -19.23 7.91 -18.03
N GLY A 356 -18.18 8.49 -17.44
CA GLY A 356 -17.38 7.85 -16.40
C GLY A 356 -18.09 7.71 -15.05
N TYR A 357 -19.31 8.24 -14.87
CA TYR A 357 -20.10 8.02 -13.66
C TYR A 357 -20.98 6.79 -13.84
N ARG A 358 -20.36 5.60 -13.87
CA ARG A 358 -21.03 4.30 -13.93
C ARG A 358 -20.44 3.40 -12.85
N ALA A 359 -21.25 2.51 -12.29
CA ALA A 359 -20.79 1.55 -11.29
C ALA A 359 -19.51 0.83 -11.74
N GLY A 360 -18.52 0.73 -10.85
CA GLY A 360 -17.20 0.14 -11.10
C GLY A 360 -16.18 1.06 -11.80
N ARG A 361 -16.58 2.24 -12.33
CA ARG A 361 -15.65 3.20 -12.94
C ARG A 361 -14.90 4.01 -11.90
N ILE A 362 -13.68 4.40 -12.27
CA ILE A 362 -12.74 5.13 -11.42
C ILE A 362 -13.00 6.64 -11.51
N ILE A 363 -12.84 7.32 -10.39
CA ILE A 363 -12.97 8.76 -10.29
C ILE A 363 -11.82 9.39 -9.52
N ARG A 364 -11.69 10.71 -9.67
CA ARG A 364 -10.90 11.58 -8.81
C ARG A 364 -11.84 12.55 -8.10
N PHE A 365 -11.89 12.46 -6.77
CA PHE A 365 -12.70 13.29 -5.88
C PHE A 365 -11.86 14.37 -5.23
N ARG A 366 -12.33 15.62 -5.36
CA ARG A 366 -11.71 16.80 -4.80
C ARG A 366 -12.56 17.39 -3.65
N PRO A 367 -12.03 17.39 -2.42
CA PRO A 367 -12.49 18.32 -1.38
C PRO A 367 -12.21 19.78 -1.79
N ASN A 368 -13.14 20.71 -1.55
CA ASN A 368 -13.03 22.10 -2.02
C ASN A 368 -11.70 22.82 -1.69
N GLY A 369 -11.07 22.49 -0.57
CA GLY A 369 -9.80 23.06 -0.10
C GLY A 369 -8.55 22.44 -0.73
N PHE A 370 -8.70 21.47 -1.63
CA PHE A 370 -7.60 20.99 -2.47
C PHE A 370 -7.40 21.95 -3.63
N PRO A 371 -6.16 22.14 -4.14
CA PRO A 371 -5.91 22.99 -5.29
C PRO A 371 -6.60 22.46 -6.56
N ASN A 372 -7.02 23.38 -7.43
CA ASN A 372 -7.39 23.08 -8.81
C ASN A 372 -6.17 23.36 -9.66
N VAL A 373 -5.56 22.34 -10.24
CA VAL A 373 -4.38 22.52 -11.09
C VAL A 373 -4.50 21.69 -12.34
N LYS A 374 -3.96 22.22 -13.44
CA LYS A 374 -3.70 21.45 -14.64
C LYS A 374 -2.51 20.52 -14.40
N LEU A 375 -2.75 19.21 -14.54
CA LEU A 375 -1.69 18.20 -14.43
C LEU A 375 -0.70 18.29 -15.61
N PRO A 376 0.55 17.84 -15.41
CA PRO A 376 1.50 17.69 -16.51
C PRO A 376 0.91 16.88 -17.68
N PRO A 377 1.20 17.21 -18.95
CA PRO A 377 0.62 16.54 -20.11
C PRO A 377 0.74 15.01 -20.10
N GLU A 378 1.88 14.48 -19.70
CA GLU A 378 2.17 13.05 -19.63
C GLU A 378 1.33 12.31 -18.58
N GLU A 379 0.87 13.00 -17.53
CA GLU A 379 0.01 12.43 -16.47
C GLU A 379 -1.48 12.51 -16.81
N ARG A 380 -1.81 13.03 -17.99
CA ARG A 380 -3.19 13.18 -18.49
C ARG A 380 -3.47 12.17 -19.59
N VAL A 381 -4.73 11.75 -19.67
CA VAL A 381 -5.25 11.12 -20.87
C VAL A 381 -5.32 12.22 -21.94
N ASN A 382 -4.75 12.00 -23.13
CA ASN A 382 -4.77 12.97 -24.24
C ASN A 382 -5.30 12.38 -25.56
N SER A 383 -5.64 11.10 -25.58
CA SER A 383 -6.28 10.43 -26.71
C SER A 383 -7.19 9.27 -26.25
N PHE A 384 -7.94 8.67 -27.17
CA PHE A 384 -8.64 7.41 -26.90
C PHE A 384 -7.68 6.25 -26.66
N ASP A 385 -6.49 6.27 -27.29
CA ASP A 385 -5.47 5.23 -27.12
C ASP A 385 -4.84 5.23 -25.72
N ASP A 386 -4.98 6.35 -24.99
CA ASP A 386 -4.54 6.46 -23.59
C ASP A 386 -5.53 5.88 -22.57
N ARG A 387 -6.73 5.44 -23.00
CA ARG A 387 -7.86 5.06 -22.13
C ARG A 387 -7.92 3.56 -21.85
#